data_AF-A0A523ATW2-F1
#
_entry.id   AF-A0A523ATW2-F1
#
_cell.length_a   1.000
_cell.length_b   1.000
_cell.length_c   1.000
_cell.angle_alpha   90.00
_cell.angle_beta   90.00
_cell.angle_gamma   90.00
#
_symmetry.space_group_name_H-M   'P 1'
#
loop_
_entity.id
_entity.type
_entity.pdbx_description
1 polymer ?
#
loop_
_entity_poly.entity_id
_entity_poly.type
_entity_poly.pdbx_seq_one_letter_code
_entity_poly.pdbx_strand_id
1 'polypeptide(L)'
;MLTPEDLARMAQLASALEVCGHPKPGNVHRTSDFPDSTFEQFVASTIAIGPAMLLAARRGFSVGRGELSRGEVGLGGIMREAMGETRRWQRDGNTNLGTIL
;
A
#
# COMPACT_ATOMS: atom_id res chain seq x y z
N MET A 1 -22.42 -3.29 -5.44
CA MET A 1 -21.20 -3.40 -6.27
C MET A 1 -20.08 -2.67 -5.54
N LEU A 2 -18.84 -3.15 -5.60
CA LEU A 2 -17.70 -2.48 -4.96
C LEU A 2 -17.37 -1.17 -5.68
N THR A 3 -16.99 -0.15 -4.94
CA THR A 3 -16.48 1.13 -5.46
C THR A 3 -14.94 1.14 -5.48
N PRO A 4 -14.30 2.05 -6.25
CA PRO A 4 -12.85 2.26 -6.17
C PRO A 4 -12.37 2.60 -4.74
N GLU A 5 -13.18 3.34 -3.99
CA GLU A 5 -12.92 3.67 -2.58
C GLU A 5 -12.94 2.43 -1.69
N ASP A 6 -13.82 1.45 -1.97
CA ASP A 6 -13.83 0.18 -1.24
C ASP A 6 -12.58 -0.65 -1.55
N LEU A 7 -12.12 -0.67 -2.80
CA LEU A 7 -10.86 -1.34 -3.17
C LEU A 7 -9.64 -0.70 -2.49
N ALA A 8 -9.58 0.62 -2.44
CA ALA A 8 -8.50 1.32 -1.74
C ALA A 8 -8.48 0.96 -0.25
N ARG A 9 -9.64 1.01 0.42
CA ARG A 9 -9.75 0.62 1.85
C ARG A 9 -9.39 -0.85 2.07
N MET A 10 -9.80 -1.76 1.19
CA MET A 10 -9.44 -3.17 1.27
C MET A 10 -7.94 -3.39 1.10
N ALA A 11 -7.28 -2.67 0.20
CA ALA A 11 -5.83 -2.75 0.04
C ALA A 11 -5.08 -2.27 1.30
N GLN A 12 -5.51 -1.15 1.89
CA GLN A 12 -4.95 -0.66 3.15
C GLN A 12 -5.20 -1.64 4.29
N LEU A 13 -6.40 -2.20 4.39
CA LEU A 13 -6.75 -3.20 5.40
C LEU A 13 -5.91 -4.47 5.25
N ALA A 14 -5.72 -4.96 4.01
CA ALA A 14 -4.86 -6.11 3.74
C ALA A 14 -3.41 -5.84 4.17
N SER A 15 -2.88 -4.65 3.87
CA SER A 15 -1.56 -4.21 4.33
C SER A 15 -1.48 -4.16 5.87
N ALA A 16 -2.52 -3.64 6.53
CA ALA A 16 -2.60 -3.58 7.98
C ALA A 16 -2.65 -4.96 8.64
N LEU A 17 -3.42 -5.90 8.07
CA LEU A 17 -3.49 -7.27 8.57
C LEU A 17 -2.17 -8.02 8.40
N GLU A 18 -1.43 -7.75 7.33
CA GLU A 18 -0.10 -8.35 7.08
C GLU A 18 0.92 -7.95 8.15
N VAL A 19 0.97 -6.67 8.54
CA VAL A 19 1.88 -6.22 9.62
C VAL A 19 1.38 -6.64 11.00
N CYS A 20 0.07 -6.60 11.24
CA CYS A 20 -0.52 -6.93 12.54
C CYS A 20 -0.50 -8.44 12.86
N GLY A 21 -0.16 -9.30 11.89
CA GLY A 21 0.02 -10.73 12.11
C GLY A 21 1.06 -11.01 13.19
N HIS A 22 0.71 -11.84 14.17
CA HIS A 22 1.61 -12.24 15.24
C HIS A 22 1.45 -13.74 15.58
N PRO A 23 2.55 -14.49 15.76
CA PRO A 23 3.94 -14.08 15.56
C PRO A 23 4.29 -13.90 14.07
N LYS A 24 5.30 -13.06 13.77
CA LYS A 24 5.81 -12.86 12.41
C LYS A 24 7.32 -13.12 12.36
N PRO A 25 7.73 -14.40 12.26
CA PRO A 25 9.15 -14.77 12.35
C PRO A 25 10.01 -14.05 11.32
N GLY A 26 11.13 -13.47 11.77
CA GLY A 26 12.12 -12.84 10.89
C GLY A 26 11.71 -11.48 10.32
N ASN A 27 10.65 -10.85 10.82
CA ASN A 27 10.21 -9.52 10.38
C ASN A 27 9.74 -8.66 11.57
N VAL A 28 9.48 -7.38 11.31
CA VAL A 28 8.91 -6.45 12.29
C VAL A 28 7.49 -6.89 12.66
N HIS A 29 7.19 -6.91 13.95
CA HIS A 29 5.84 -7.08 14.49
C HIS A 29 5.73 -6.42 15.87
N ARG A 30 4.54 -6.50 16.47
CA ARG A 30 4.16 -5.79 17.71
C ARG A 30 5.14 -5.84 18.89
N THR A 31 6.04 -6.82 18.94
CA THR A 31 6.99 -7.03 20.06
C THR A 31 8.41 -7.27 19.56
N SER A 32 8.71 -6.96 18.29
CA SER A 32 10.01 -7.16 17.67
C SER A 32 10.20 -6.13 16.57
N ASP A 33 10.99 -5.10 16.87
CA ASP A 33 11.41 -4.07 15.91
C ASP A 33 12.82 -4.36 15.37
N PHE A 34 13.17 -3.70 14.26
CA PHE A 34 14.56 -3.55 13.82
C PHE A 34 15.11 -2.18 14.24
N PRO A 35 16.45 -1.98 14.27
CA PRO A 35 17.04 -0.71 14.65
C PRO A 35 16.51 0.51 13.88
N ASP A 36 16.21 0.31 12.60
CA ASP A 36 15.76 1.38 11.69
C ASP A 36 14.26 1.33 11.40
N SER A 37 13.55 0.28 11.82
CA SER A 37 12.15 0.02 11.44
C SER A 37 11.31 -0.51 12.60
N THR A 38 10.24 0.20 12.95
CA THR A 38 9.31 -0.17 14.03
C THR A 38 7.95 -0.61 13.52
N PHE A 39 7.24 -1.37 14.34
CA PHE A 39 5.87 -1.79 14.06
C PHE A 39 4.94 -0.61 13.68
N GLU A 40 5.03 0.51 14.40
CA GLU A 40 4.23 1.71 14.14
C GLU A 40 4.54 2.33 12.78
N GLN A 41 5.81 2.29 12.33
CA GLN A 41 6.18 2.75 11.00
C GLN A 41 5.54 1.88 9.91
N PHE A 42 5.50 0.56 10.10
CA PHE A 42 4.78 -0.32 9.20
C PHE A 42 3.28 0.00 9.19
N VAL A 43 2.63 0.12 10.35
CA VAL A 43 1.21 0.50 10.44
C VAL A 43 0.94 1.84 9.74
N ALA A 44 1.78 2.85 9.96
CA ALA A 44 1.67 4.16 9.30
C ALA A 44 1.73 4.04 7.77
N SER A 45 2.62 3.18 7.24
CA SER A 45 2.73 2.97 5.79
C SER A 45 1.47 2.39 5.15
N THR A 46 0.69 1.60 5.89
CA THR A 46 -0.59 1.05 5.41
C THR A 46 -1.63 2.15 5.15
N ILE A 47 -1.55 3.24 5.92
CA ILE A 47 -2.41 4.41 5.73
C ILE A 47 -1.88 5.28 4.58
N ALA A 48 -0.56 5.45 4.51
CA ALA A 48 0.10 6.31 3.53
C ALA A 48 -0.19 5.91 2.06
N ILE A 49 -0.37 4.62 1.77
CA ILE A 49 -0.61 4.15 0.40
C ILE A 49 -2.04 4.38 -0.12
N GLY A 50 -2.98 4.80 0.74
CA GLY A 50 -4.41 4.94 0.41
C GLY A 50 -4.70 5.74 -0.87
N PRO A 51 -4.15 6.95 -1.05
CA PRO A 51 -4.35 7.75 -2.26
C PRO A 51 -3.89 7.04 -3.55
N ALA A 52 -2.73 6.37 -3.51
CA ALA A 52 -2.20 5.63 -4.65
C ALA A 52 -3.07 4.40 -4.97
N MET A 53 -3.55 3.67 -3.95
CA MET A 53 -4.47 2.55 -4.14
C MET A 53 -5.81 2.99 -4.74
N LEU A 54 -6.32 4.16 -4.33
CA LEU A 54 -7.52 4.75 -4.92
C LEU A 54 -7.32 5.12 -6.39
N LEU A 55 -6.18 5.72 -6.73
CA LEU A 55 -5.85 6.05 -8.11
C LEU A 55 -5.75 4.79 -8.98
N ALA A 56 -5.08 3.74 -8.49
CA ALA A 56 -5.01 2.44 -9.16
C ALA A 56 -6.40 1.84 -9.38
N ALA A 57 -7.25 1.82 -8.34
CA ALA A 57 -8.60 1.30 -8.43
C ALA A 57 -9.46 2.06 -9.45
N ARG A 58 -9.41 3.40 -9.44
CA ARG A 58 -10.14 4.25 -10.40
C ARG A 58 -9.71 3.98 -11.84
N ARG A 59 -8.39 3.92 -12.10
CA ARG A 59 -7.88 3.61 -13.44
C ARG A 59 -8.23 2.18 -13.87
N GLY A 60 -8.17 1.21 -12.96
CA GLY A 60 -8.62 -0.16 -13.21
C GLY A 60 -10.10 -0.24 -13.61
N PHE A 61 -10.98 0.53 -12.94
CA PHE A 61 -12.38 0.65 -13.32
C PHE A 61 -12.57 1.27 -14.71
N SER A 62 -11.83 2.31 -15.06
CA SER A 62 -11.87 2.89 -16.41
C SER A 62 -11.38 1.91 -17.48
N VAL A 63 -10.38 1.07 -17.20
CA VAL A 63 -9.98 -0.02 -18.10
C VAL A 63 -11.12 -1.03 -18.27
N GLY A 64 -11.75 -1.46 -17.18
CA GLY A 64 -12.88 -2.41 -17.23
C GLY A 64 -14.09 -1.86 -18.00
N ARG A 65 -14.25 -0.54 -18.05
CA ARG A 65 -15.30 0.15 -18.82
C ARG A 65 -14.88 0.51 -20.25
N GLY A 66 -13.64 0.21 -20.66
CA GLY A 66 -13.12 0.52 -21.99
C GLY A 66 -12.78 2.01 -22.22
N GLU A 67 -12.70 2.81 -21.15
CA GLU A 67 -12.39 4.25 -21.20
C GLU A 67 -10.89 4.55 -21.17
N LEU A 68 -10.08 3.57 -20.76
CA LEU A 68 -8.64 3.68 -20.65
C LEU A 68 -8.00 2.38 -21.16
N SER A 69 -6.96 2.47 -22.00
CA SER A 69 -6.23 1.27 -22.37
C SER A 69 -5.33 0.80 -21.21
N ARG A 70 -4.98 -0.50 -21.22
CA ARG A 70 -4.09 -1.07 -20.19
C ARG A 70 -2.72 -0.38 -20.12
N GLY A 71 -2.20 0.08 -21.27
CA GLY A 71 -0.91 0.77 -21.34
C GLY A 71 -0.93 2.17 -20.69
N GLU A 72 -2.10 2.80 -20.62
CA GLU A 72 -2.28 4.16 -20.10
C GLU A 72 -2.55 4.19 -18.58
N VAL A 73 -2.68 3.04 -17.93
CA VAL A 73 -2.90 2.95 -16.47
C VAL A 73 -1.75 3.61 -15.70
N GLY A 74 -0.52 3.56 -16.22
CA GLY A 74 0.63 4.18 -15.57
C GLY A 74 0.98 3.54 -14.22
N LEU A 75 0.81 2.21 -14.08
CA LEU A 75 1.02 1.46 -12.82
C LEU A 75 2.36 1.77 -12.15
N GLY A 76 3.46 1.79 -12.92
CA GLY A 76 4.78 2.09 -12.36
C GLY A 76 4.89 3.49 -11.75
N GLY A 77 4.14 4.47 -12.28
CA GLY A 77 4.06 5.81 -11.70
C GLY A 77 3.31 5.80 -10.37
N ILE A 78 2.19 5.06 -10.31
CA ILE A 78 1.38 4.92 -9.09
C ILE A 78 2.18 4.17 -8.00
N MET A 79 2.90 3.11 -8.35
CA MET A 79 3.78 2.38 -7.44
C MET A 79 4.88 3.29 -6.88
N ARG A 80 5.50 4.11 -7.74
CA ARG A 80 6.51 5.09 -7.31
C ARG A 80 5.93 6.13 -6.36
N GLU A 81 4.72 6.62 -6.62
CA GLU A 81 4.02 7.57 -5.75
C GLU A 81 3.69 6.94 -4.38
N ALA A 82 3.17 5.71 -4.37
CA ALA A 82 2.90 4.96 -3.14
C ALA A 82 4.17 4.81 -2.28
N MET A 83 5.29 4.42 -2.91
CA MET A 83 6.58 4.35 -2.21
C MET A 83 7.05 5.71 -1.70
N GLY A 84 6.80 6.79 -2.45
CA GLY A 84 7.11 8.15 -2.04
C GLY A 84 6.33 8.58 -0.80
N GLU A 85 5.02 8.30 -0.77
CA GLU A 85 4.17 8.58 0.38
C GLU A 85 4.56 7.71 1.60
N THR A 86 4.82 6.41 1.42
CA THR A 86 5.34 5.57 2.50
C THR A 86 6.58 6.21 3.17
N ARG A 87 7.59 6.59 2.38
CA ARG A 87 8.81 7.25 2.90
C ARG A 87 8.53 8.60 3.56
N ARG A 88 7.60 9.38 3.01
CA ARG A 88 7.22 10.70 3.55
C ARG A 88 6.59 10.59 4.93
N TRP A 89 5.75 9.58 5.15
CA TRP A 89 4.99 9.44 6.39
C TRP A 89 5.70 8.67 7.51
N GLN A 90 6.64 7.77 7.19
CA GLN A 90 7.34 6.98 8.23
C GLN A 90 8.87 7.18 8.33
N ARG A 91 9.49 8.07 7.54
CA ARG A 91 10.95 8.37 7.46
C ARG A 91 11.88 7.19 7.15
N ASP A 92 11.36 5.98 7.19
CA ASP A 92 12.07 4.73 7.01
C ASP A 92 11.89 4.20 5.58
N GLY A 93 12.71 3.21 5.22
CA GLY A 93 12.73 2.60 3.91
C GLY A 93 11.50 1.73 3.61
N ASN A 94 11.77 0.49 3.23
CA ASN A 94 10.78 -0.43 2.68
C ASN A 94 9.96 -1.12 3.78
N THR A 95 8.83 -0.52 4.18
CA THR A 95 7.90 -1.14 5.13
C THR A 95 6.76 -1.92 4.47
N ASN A 96 6.41 -1.61 3.22
CA ASN A 96 5.30 -2.26 2.52
C ASN A 96 5.47 -2.36 0.99
N LEU A 97 6.72 -2.34 0.47
CA LEU A 97 6.97 -2.48 -0.97
C LEU A 97 6.34 -3.75 -1.53
N GLY A 98 6.46 -4.86 -0.81
CA GLY A 98 5.85 -6.14 -1.22
C GLY A 98 4.34 -6.08 -1.34
N THR A 99 3.67 -5.16 -0.63
CA THR A 99 2.23 -4.91 -0.76
C THR A 99 1.90 -3.96 -1.91
N ILE A 100 2.82 -3.07 -2.28
CA ILE A 100 2.64 -2.09 -3.36
C ILE A 100 2.83 -2.73 -4.75
N LEU A 101 3.75 -3.70 -4.88
CA LEU A 101 4.09 -4.38 -6.12
C LEU A 101 3.06 -5.44 -6.52
#